data_AF-A0A1X7TGE6-F1
#
_entry.id   AF-A0A1X7TGE6-F1
#
_cell.length_a   1.000
_cell.length_b   1.000
_cell.length_c   1.000
_cell.angle_alpha   90.00
_cell.angle_beta   90.00
_cell.angle_gamma   90.00
#
_symmetry.space_group_name_H-M   'P 1'
#
loop_
_entity.id
_entity.type
_entity.pdbx_description
1 polymer ?
#
loop_
_entity_poly.entity_id
_entity_poly.type
_entity_poly.pdbx_seq_one_letter_code
_entity_poly.pdbx_strand_id
1 'polypeptide(L)'
;MYPACRDLIIAKKYEEAYDKCEKMSDFILNEAQKKLGRSINPYDIKLDCPVPGCFDISNLTSFLNRSDVHEDLGVGTHQWQMCSELVEKNLINDEVLSFKSALSMVLQEKKRVLIYSGKWDYVCNYFGGRAWTKLVEWEGKNQFNSASYKSWIVDGAIAGEVKAYSDLTLLEVDNAGHQVPMFVPKQALDILDRFIKNKPFAAS
;
A
#
# COMPACT_ATOMS: atom_id res chain seq x y z
N MET A 1 12.86 -7.45 8.10
CA MET A 1 12.47 -6.61 9.25
C MET A 1 13.68 -6.43 10.15
N TYR A 2 13.96 -5.20 10.57
CA TYR A 2 15.08 -4.87 11.44
C TYR A 2 14.98 -5.60 12.78
N PRO A 3 16.04 -6.26 13.27
CA PRO A 3 15.98 -7.02 14.52
C PRO A 3 15.44 -6.20 15.69
N ALA A 4 15.91 -4.97 15.86
CA ALA A 4 15.49 -4.11 16.96
C ALA A 4 13.98 -3.84 17.01
N CYS A 5 13.35 -3.53 15.86
CA CYS A 5 11.89 -3.34 15.83
C CYS A 5 11.15 -4.68 16.00
N ARG A 6 11.59 -5.73 15.31
CA ARG A 6 10.98 -7.07 15.40
C ARG A 6 10.95 -7.58 16.84
N ASP A 7 12.04 -7.43 17.57
CA ASP A 7 12.17 -7.97 18.91
C ASP A 7 11.25 -7.22 19.90
N LEU A 8 10.99 -5.92 19.68
CA LEU A 8 10.00 -5.14 20.42
C LEU A 8 8.56 -5.57 20.11
N ILE A 9 8.25 -5.88 18.85
CA ILE A 9 6.94 -6.46 18.46
C ILE A 9 6.72 -7.79 19.19
N ILE A 10 7.72 -8.67 19.20
CA ILE A 10 7.66 -9.97 19.91
C ILE A 10 7.48 -9.77 21.42
N ALA A 11 8.14 -8.76 21.98
CA ALA A 11 8.00 -8.37 23.39
C ALA A 11 6.69 -7.62 23.70
N LYS A 12 5.81 -7.41 22.72
CA LYS A 12 4.54 -6.66 22.82
C LYS A 12 4.70 -5.20 23.27
N LYS A 13 5.84 -4.59 22.97
CA LYS A 13 6.14 -3.18 23.22
C LYS A 13 5.84 -2.37 21.96
N TYR A 14 4.55 -2.23 21.63
CA TYR A 14 4.12 -1.79 20.30
C TYR A 14 4.47 -0.33 19.98
N GLU A 15 4.24 0.60 20.91
CA GLU A 15 4.64 2.01 20.73
C GLU A 15 6.17 2.15 20.52
N GLU A 16 6.98 1.47 21.34
CA GLU A 16 8.44 1.44 21.17
C GLU A 16 8.84 0.80 19.83
N ALA A 17 8.14 -0.25 19.42
CA ALA A 17 8.39 -0.93 18.14
C ALA A 17 8.09 0.01 16.96
N TYR A 18 6.97 0.73 16.99
CA TYR A 18 6.59 1.70 15.97
C TYR A 18 7.68 2.76 15.82
N ASP A 19 8.07 3.42 16.91
CA ASP A 19 9.13 4.42 16.91
C ASP A 19 10.45 3.88 16.33
N LYS A 20 10.83 2.64 16.67
CA LYS A 20 12.04 2.01 16.13
C LYS A 20 11.93 1.62 14.66
N CYS A 21 10.76 1.18 14.21
CA CYS A 21 10.52 0.85 12.81
C CYS A 21 10.55 2.12 11.95
N GLU A 22 9.84 3.17 12.35
CA GLU A 22 9.76 4.44 11.63
C GLU A 22 11.12 5.14 11.56
N LYS A 23 11.84 5.25 12.68
CA LYS A 23 13.18 5.86 12.69
C LYS A 23 14.16 5.21 11.72
N MET A 24 14.01 3.91 11.48
CA MET A 24 14.84 3.19 10.53
C MET A 24 14.42 3.47 9.09
N SER A 25 13.11 3.51 8.83
CA SER A 25 12.56 3.96 7.54
C SER A 25 13.06 5.36 7.19
N ASP A 26 12.89 6.31 8.12
CA ASP A 26 13.35 7.69 7.99
C ASP A 26 14.86 7.77 7.77
N PHE A 27 15.65 6.96 8.48
CA PHE A 27 17.10 6.94 8.29
C PHE A 27 17.47 6.58 6.85
N ILE A 28 16.88 5.52 6.29
CA ILE A 28 17.15 5.08 4.91
C ILE A 28 16.76 6.18 3.92
N LEU A 29 15.56 6.75 4.06
CA LEU A 29 15.07 7.79 3.17
C LEU A 29 15.98 9.02 3.24
N ASN A 30 16.38 9.44 4.45
CA ASN A 30 17.27 10.57 4.66
C ASN A 30 18.66 10.36 4.05
N GLU A 31 19.25 9.17 4.21
CA GLU A 31 20.54 8.86 3.57
C GLU A 31 20.43 8.83 2.04
N ALA A 32 19.31 8.33 1.50
CA ALA A 32 19.05 8.37 0.06
C ALA A 32 18.92 9.81 -0.47
N GLN A 33 18.18 10.68 0.24
CA GLN A 33 18.03 12.09 -0.10
C GLN A 33 19.38 12.82 -0.09
N LYS A 34 20.20 12.62 0.95
CA LYS A 34 21.55 13.19 1.03
C LYS A 34 22.42 12.76 -0.15
N LYS A 35 22.39 11.48 -0.49
CA LYS A 35 23.18 10.92 -1.60
C LYS A 35 22.75 11.47 -2.96
N LEU A 36 21.44 11.67 -3.16
CA LEU A 36 20.88 12.15 -4.43
C LEU A 36 20.84 13.68 -4.53
N GLY A 37 21.02 14.41 -3.42
CA GLY A 37 20.99 15.87 -3.39
C GLY A 37 19.60 16.46 -3.68
N ARG A 38 18.51 15.71 -3.42
CA ARG A 38 17.13 16.15 -3.62
C ARG A 38 16.20 15.57 -2.55
N SER A 39 15.05 16.19 -2.32
CA SER A 39 13.99 15.58 -1.53
C SER A 39 13.35 14.43 -2.31
N ILE A 40 12.94 13.37 -1.63
CA ILE A 40 12.33 12.19 -2.24
C ILE A 40 10.92 12.07 -1.69
N ASN A 41 9.94 11.95 -2.57
CA ASN A 41 8.58 11.62 -2.17
C ASN A 41 8.54 10.13 -1.75
N PRO A 42 8.20 9.79 -0.49
CA PRO A 42 8.17 8.40 -0.03
C PRO A 42 6.99 7.61 -0.64
N TYR A 43 6.03 8.29 -1.25
CA TYR A 43 4.91 7.67 -1.96
C TYR A 43 5.21 7.42 -3.44
N ASP A 44 6.22 8.07 -4.03
CA ASP A 44 6.80 7.71 -5.33
C ASP A 44 8.25 8.21 -5.38
N ILE A 45 9.20 7.29 -5.26
CA ILE A 45 10.62 7.64 -5.13
C ILE A 45 11.20 8.37 -6.35
N LYS A 46 10.50 8.41 -7.48
CA LYS A 46 10.92 9.18 -8.67
C LYS A 46 10.59 10.66 -8.55
N LEU A 47 9.67 11.04 -7.67
CA LEU A 47 9.22 12.41 -7.49
C LEU A 47 9.98 13.10 -6.35
N ASP A 48 9.98 14.43 -6.40
CA ASP A 48 10.42 15.26 -5.29
C ASP A 48 9.27 15.47 -4.29
N CYS A 49 9.61 15.83 -3.06
CA CYS A 49 8.66 16.20 -2.01
C CYS A 49 8.80 17.69 -1.71
N PRO A 50 8.07 18.58 -2.43
CA PRO A 50 8.23 20.03 -2.29
C PRO A 50 7.39 20.63 -1.15
N VAL A 51 6.40 19.89 -0.65
CA VAL A 51 5.46 20.32 0.40
C VAL A 51 5.34 19.24 1.48
N PRO A 52 4.94 19.57 2.72
CA PRO A 52 4.57 18.56 3.71
C PRO A 52 3.52 17.59 3.15
N GLY A 53 3.73 16.28 3.36
CA GLY A 53 2.89 15.23 2.76
C GLY A 53 3.13 14.96 1.27
N CYS A 54 4.06 15.68 0.63
CA CYS A 54 4.56 15.50 -0.74
C CYS A 54 3.54 15.64 -1.89
N PHE A 55 2.27 15.92 -1.58
CA PHE A 55 1.22 16.24 -2.54
C PHE A 55 0.50 17.50 -2.10
N ASP A 56 0.31 18.45 -3.03
CA ASP A 56 -0.49 19.63 -2.77
C ASP A 56 -1.99 19.28 -2.87
N ILE A 57 -2.64 19.24 -1.71
CA ILE A 57 -4.07 18.96 -1.59
C ILE A 57 -4.90 20.22 -1.28
N SER A 58 -4.31 21.41 -1.36
CA SER A 58 -4.98 22.66 -0.99
C SER A 58 -6.30 22.87 -1.72
N ASN A 59 -6.34 22.61 -3.03
CA ASN A 59 -7.55 22.70 -3.84
C ASN A 59 -8.65 21.73 -3.38
N LEU A 60 -8.28 20.49 -3.02
CA LEU A 60 -9.22 19.50 -2.51
C LEU A 60 -9.77 19.93 -1.14
N THR A 61 -8.90 20.38 -0.24
CA THR A 61 -9.26 20.92 1.07
C THR A 61 -10.21 22.10 0.95
N SER A 62 -9.90 23.06 0.09
CA SER A 62 -10.73 24.24 -0.13
C SER A 62 -12.09 23.86 -0.73
N PHE A 63 -12.11 22.97 -1.72
CA PHE A 63 -13.35 22.51 -2.32
C PHE A 63 -14.26 21.82 -1.31
N LEU A 64 -13.73 20.84 -0.57
CA LEU A 64 -14.51 20.05 0.39
C LEU A 64 -14.98 20.86 1.59
N ASN A 65 -14.35 21.99 1.90
CA ASN A 65 -14.75 22.90 2.99
C ASN A 65 -15.64 24.07 2.56
N ARG A 66 -16.10 24.12 1.30
CA ARG A 66 -17.06 25.13 0.88
C ARG A 66 -18.43 24.89 1.52
N SER A 67 -19.13 25.97 1.85
CA SER A 67 -20.45 25.91 2.49
C SER A 67 -21.49 25.20 1.63
N ASP A 68 -21.48 25.41 0.31
CA ASP A 68 -22.42 24.75 -0.60
C ASP A 68 -22.13 23.26 -0.75
N VAL A 69 -20.85 22.87 -0.79
CA VAL A 69 -20.46 21.44 -0.78
C VAL A 69 -20.87 20.76 0.54
N HIS A 70 -20.74 21.45 1.67
CA HIS A 70 -21.21 20.93 2.96
C HIS A 70 -22.73 20.74 3.02
N GLU A 71 -23.48 21.70 2.46
CA GLU A 71 -24.94 21.64 2.38
C GLU A 71 -25.37 20.46 1.51
N ASP A 72 -24.77 20.30 0.33
CA ASP A 72 -25.06 19.21 -0.60
C ASP A 72 -24.73 17.82 -0.01
N LEU A 73 -23.64 17.70 0.75
CA LEU A 73 -23.23 16.45 1.39
C LEU A 73 -23.93 16.19 2.73
N GLY A 74 -24.61 17.18 3.31
CA GLY A 74 -25.28 17.05 4.60
C GLY A 74 -24.33 16.86 5.80
N VAL A 75 -23.09 17.36 5.71
CA VAL A 75 -22.05 17.17 6.74
C VAL A 75 -22.03 18.27 7.80
N GLY A 76 -22.90 19.28 7.70
CA GLY A 76 -23.01 20.37 8.66
C GLY A 76 -21.74 21.23 8.70
N THR A 77 -21.22 21.52 9.89
CA THR A 77 -20.07 22.42 10.08
C THR A 77 -18.72 21.71 10.21
N HIS A 78 -18.68 20.38 10.02
CA HIS A 78 -17.46 19.59 10.16
C HIS A 78 -16.42 20.00 9.13
N GLN A 79 -15.25 20.45 9.58
CA GLN A 79 -14.16 20.78 8.67
C GLN A 79 -13.52 19.49 8.14
N TRP A 80 -13.41 19.40 6.83
CA TRP A 80 -12.68 18.33 6.17
C TRP A 80 -11.17 18.55 6.32
N GLN A 81 -10.48 17.47 6.70
CA GLN A 81 -9.03 17.34 6.68
C GLN A 81 -8.68 15.96 6.13
N MET A 82 -7.53 15.84 5.48
CA MET A 82 -7.12 14.58 4.83
C MET A 82 -6.87 13.45 5.84
N CYS A 83 -6.14 13.75 6.91
CA CYS A 83 -5.78 12.80 7.96
C CYS A 83 -6.02 13.42 9.35
N SER A 84 -6.33 12.58 10.34
CA SER A 84 -6.49 13.02 11.73
C SER A 84 -5.34 12.50 12.58
N GLU A 85 -4.44 13.40 12.98
CA GLU A 85 -3.32 13.07 13.89
C GLU A 85 -3.80 12.51 15.23
N LEU A 86 -4.98 12.93 15.69
CA LEU A 86 -5.58 12.41 16.92
C LEU A 86 -5.93 10.92 16.77
N VAL A 87 -6.49 10.52 15.64
CA VAL A 87 -6.83 9.11 15.38
C VAL A 87 -5.56 8.27 15.31
N GLU A 88 -4.57 8.72 14.54
CA GLU A 88 -3.26 8.06 14.42
C GLU A 88 -2.62 7.84 15.80
N LYS A 89 -2.52 8.90 16.61
CA LYS A 89 -1.95 8.82 17.96
C LYS A 89 -2.65 7.79 18.85
N ASN A 90 -3.98 7.67 18.74
CA ASN A 90 -4.75 6.73 19.56
C ASN A 90 -4.65 5.28 19.06
N LEU A 91 -4.24 5.06 17.81
CA LEU A 91 -4.13 3.73 17.19
C LEU A 91 -2.67 3.30 16.93
N ILE A 92 -1.69 4.05 17.42
CA ILE A 92 -0.27 3.80 17.15
C ILE A 92 0.21 2.39 17.54
N ASN A 93 -0.42 1.79 18.55
CA ASN A 93 -0.11 0.43 18.99
C ASN A 93 -0.56 -0.63 17.99
N ASP A 94 -1.51 -0.32 17.11
CA ASP A 94 -2.06 -1.24 16.13
C ASP A 94 -1.21 -1.28 14.84
N GLU A 95 -0.45 -0.21 14.54
CA GLU A 95 0.35 -0.05 13.32
C GLU A 95 1.38 -1.18 13.10
N VAL A 96 1.95 -1.71 14.17
CA VAL A 96 2.97 -2.77 14.10
C VAL A 96 2.41 -4.19 14.21
N LEU A 97 1.08 -4.33 14.32
CA LEU A 97 0.44 -5.63 14.42
C LEU A 97 0.41 -6.35 13.07
N SER A 98 0.57 -7.67 13.10
CA SER A 98 0.56 -8.50 11.90
C SER A 98 -0.84 -8.99 11.57
N PHE A 99 -1.37 -8.62 10.41
CA PHE A 99 -2.65 -9.11 9.88
C PHE A 99 -2.57 -10.42 9.08
N LYS A 100 -1.42 -11.10 9.06
CA LYS A 100 -1.25 -12.37 8.32
C LYS A 100 -2.25 -13.46 8.73
N SER A 101 -2.60 -13.55 10.02
CA SER A 101 -3.59 -14.51 10.52
C SER A 101 -5.00 -14.19 10.02
N ALA A 102 -5.38 -12.91 9.97
CA ALA A 102 -6.66 -12.49 9.40
C ALA A 102 -6.75 -12.87 7.91
N LEU A 103 -5.67 -12.64 7.14
CA LEU A 103 -5.64 -13.08 5.74
C LEU A 103 -5.72 -14.61 5.60
N SER A 104 -5.04 -15.36 6.47
CA SER A 104 -5.15 -16.82 6.52
C SER A 104 -6.60 -17.28 6.65
N MET A 105 -7.37 -16.69 7.55
CA MET A 105 -8.79 -17.01 7.75
C MET A 105 -9.62 -16.74 6.48
N VAL A 106 -9.44 -15.58 5.85
CA VAL A 106 -10.16 -15.21 4.61
C VAL A 106 -9.88 -16.20 3.47
N LEU A 107 -8.61 -16.63 3.32
CA LEU A 107 -8.22 -17.60 2.30
C LEU A 107 -8.73 -19.02 2.61
N GLN A 108 -8.83 -19.40 3.88
CA GLN A 108 -9.43 -20.68 4.29
C GLN A 108 -10.92 -20.76 3.95
N GLU A 109 -11.62 -19.63 3.98
CA GLU A 109 -13.02 -19.51 3.54
C GLU A 109 -13.19 -19.43 2.01
N LYS A 110 -12.12 -19.64 1.23
CA LYS A 110 -12.12 -19.59 -0.24
C LYS A 110 -12.65 -18.25 -0.77
N LYS A 111 -12.31 -17.16 -0.08
CA LYS A 111 -12.60 -15.80 -0.54
C LYS A 111 -11.42 -15.29 -1.37
N ARG A 112 -11.71 -14.73 -2.54
CA ARG A 112 -10.71 -14.13 -3.42
C ARG A 112 -10.11 -12.89 -2.75
N VAL A 113 -8.78 -12.87 -2.67
CA VAL A 113 -7.98 -11.77 -2.16
C VAL A 113 -7.05 -11.28 -3.23
N LEU A 114 -7.10 -9.97 -3.47
CA LEU A 114 -6.18 -9.26 -4.32
C LEU A 114 -5.35 -8.32 -3.46
N ILE A 115 -4.04 -8.43 -3.59
CA ILE A 115 -3.05 -7.50 -3.03
C ILE A 115 -2.34 -6.85 -4.20
N TYR A 116 -2.20 -5.53 -4.20
CA TYR A 116 -1.46 -4.82 -5.24
C TYR A 116 -0.63 -3.68 -4.64
N SER A 117 0.54 -3.45 -5.21
CA SER A 117 1.45 -2.37 -4.80
C SER A 117 2.08 -1.72 -6.03
N GLY A 118 2.21 -0.39 -6.02
CA GLY A 118 3.00 0.32 -7.02
C GLY A 118 4.49 0.09 -6.82
N LYS A 119 5.25 -0.11 -7.90
CA LYS A 119 6.69 -0.41 -7.82
C LYS A 119 7.55 0.76 -7.33
N TRP A 120 7.04 1.99 -7.36
CA TRP A 120 7.75 3.19 -6.92
C TRP A 120 7.39 3.63 -5.50
N ASP A 121 6.49 2.91 -4.83
CA ASP A 121 6.14 3.14 -3.42
C ASP A 121 7.28 2.69 -2.50
N TYR A 122 7.73 3.59 -1.63
CA TYR A 122 8.72 3.26 -0.59
C TYR A 122 8.05 2.76 0.70
N VAL A 123 7.00 3.45 1.17
CA VAL A 123 6.36 3.19 2.47
C VAL A 123 5.68 1.82 2.50
N CYS A 124 4.99 1.43 1.42
CA CYS A 124 4.37 0.11 1.29
C CYS A 124 4.93 -0.64 0.07
N ASN A 125 6.26 -0.68 -0.01
CA ASN A 125 6.97 -1.23 -1.15
C ASN A 125 6.58 -2.68 -1.50
N TYR A 126 6.58 -2.96 -2.80
CA TYR A 126 6.21 -4.26 -3.34
C TYR A 126 7.14 -5.39 -2.85
N PHE A 127 8.41 -5.12 -2.51
CA PHE A 127 9.30 -6.14 -1.93
C PHE A 127 8.79 -6.65 -0.58
N GLY A 128 8.29 -5.75 0.27
CA GLY A 128 7.57 -6.09 1.49
C GLY A 128 6.36 -6.97 1.19
N GLY A 129 5.54 -6.55 0.21
CA GLY A 129 4.43 -7.32 -0.37
C GLY A 129 4.81 -8.76 -0.72
N ARG A 130 5.87 -8.93 -1.51
CA ARG A 130 6.43 -10.24 -1.90
C ARG A 130 6.86 -11.06 -0.70
N ALA A 131 7.44 -10.43 0.32
CA ALA A 131 8.00 -11.13 1.48
C ALA A 131 6.90 -11.65 2.42
N TRP A 132 5.93 -10.80 2.79
CA TRP A 132 4.94 -11.17 3.79
C TRP A 132 3.89 -12.14 3.24
N THR A 133 3.50 -12.01 1.96
CA THR A 133 2.52 -12.91 1.33
C THR A 133 2.98 -14.36 1.28
N LYS A 134 4.29 -14.61 1.17
CA LYS A 134 4.87 -15.96 1.23
C LYS A 134 4.74 -16.65 2.60
N LEU A 135 4.55 -15.85 3.65
CA LEU A 135 4.48 -16.28 5.04
C LEU A 135 3.04 -16.51 5.51
N VAL A 136 2.04 -16.25 4.67
CA VAL A 136 0.63 -16.47 5.00
C VAL A 136 0.38 -17.98 5.00
N GLU A 137 -0.12 -18.52 6.09
CA GLU A 137 -0.48 -19.94 6.19
C GLU A 137 -1.86 -20.18 5.58
N TRP A 138 -1.96 -21.05 4.58
CA TRP A 138 -3.22 -21.49 3.97
C TRP A 138 -2.95 -22.69 3.07
N GLU A 139 -4.00 -23.40 2.66
CA GLU A 139 -3.88 -24.65 1.86
C GLU A 139 -3.08 -24.45 0.56
N GLY A 140 -3.22 -23.29 -0.10
CA GLY A 140 -2.53 -22.97 -1.35
C GLY A 140 -1.14 -22.36 -1.20
N LYS A 141 -0.59 -22.24 0.02
CA LYS A 141 0.68 -21.54 0.29
C LYS A 141 1.84 -22.06 -0.56
N ASN A 142 2.01 -23.38 -0.62
CA ASN A 142 3.16 -23.98 -1.32
C ASN A 142 3.09 -23.71 -2.83
N GLN A 143 1.90 -23.86 -3.41
CA GLN A 143 1.68 -23.64 -4.84
C GLN A 143 1.76 -22.16 -5.20
N PHE A 144 1.22 -21.27 -4.35
CA PHE A 144 1.45 -19.84 -4.48
C PHE A 144 2.94 -19.54 -4.44
N ASN A 145 3.68 -20.04 -3.45
CA ASN A 145 5.12 -19.79 -3.33
C ASN A 145 5.91 -20.29 -4.54
N SER A 146 5.54 -21.43 -5.11
CA SER A 146 6.15 -22.01 -6.32
C SER A 146 5.71 -21.34 -7.63
N ALA A 147 4.59 -20.60 -7.65
CA ALA A 147 4.11 -19.92 -8.85
C ALA A 147 5.10 -18.84 -9.32
N SER A 148 5.34 -18.79 -10.63
CA SER A 148 6.15 -17.74 -11.27
C SER A 148 5.35 -16.45 -11.43
N TYR A 149 6.05 -15.32 -11.44
CA TYR A 149 5.45 -14.07 -11.90
C TYR A 149 5.22 -14.15 -13.41
N LYS A 150 4.06 -13.65 -13.85
CA LYS A 150 3.69 -13.50 -15.26
C LYS A 150 3.46 -12.02 -15.56
N SER A 151 3.72 -11.59 -16.79
CA SER A 151 3.38 -10.23 -17.21
C SER A 151 1.86 -10.03 -17.21
N TRP A 152 1.42 -8.95 -16.59
CA TRP A 152 0.05 -8.45 -16.72
C TRP A 152 0.02 -7.37 -17.79
N ILE A 153 -0.86 -7.54 -18.78
CA ILE A 153 -0.94 -6.68 -19.96
C ILE A 153 -2.29 -5.96 -19.99
N VAL A 154 -2.24 -4.65 -20.22
CA VAL A 154 -3.40 -3.77 -20.41
C VAL A 154 -3.22 -3.06 -21.74
N ASP A 155 -4.18 -3.22 -22.65
CA ASP A 155 -4.18 -2.63 -24.00
C ASP A 155 -2.87 -2.84 -24.78
N GLY A 156 -2.34 -4.06 -24.72
CA GLY A 156 -1.14 -4.46 -25.46
C GLY A 156 0.19 -4.01 -24.83
N ALA A 157 0.18 -3.28 -23.71
CA ALA A 157 1.37 -2.88 -22.98
C ALA A 157 1.48 -3.62 -21.63
N ILE A 158 2.72 -3.91 -21.21
CA ILE A 158 2.98 -4.45 -19.86
C ILE A 158 2.60 -3.38 -18.84
N ALA A 159 1.68 -3.72 -17.94
CA ALA A 159 1.20 -2.86 -16.85
C ALA A 159 1.82 -3.25 -15.50
N GLY A 160 2.49 -4.40 -15.44
CA GLY A 160 3.12 -4.91 -14.25
C GLY A 160 3.32 -6.42 -14.29
N GLU A 161 3.51 -6.99 -13.11
CA GLU A 161 3.67 -8.43 -12.91
C GLU A 161 2.59 -8.95 -11.98
N VAL A 162 2.11 -10.17 -12.25
CA VAL A 162 1.16 -10.86 -11.42
C VAL A 162 1.71 -12.21 -10.96
N LYS A 163 1.48 -12.54 -9.71
CA LYS A 163 1.65 -13.88 -9.15
C LYS A 163 0.35 -14.29 -8.51
N ALA A 164 -0.22 -15.40 -8.97
CA ALA A 164 -1.53 -15.86 -8.50
C ALA A 164 -1.56 -17.38 -8.36
N TYR A 165 -2.31 -17.84 -7.37
CA TYR A 165 -2.72 -19.23 -7.22
C TYR A 165 -4.05 -19.27 -6.46
N SER A 166 -5.03 -20.04 -6.94
CA SER A 166 -6.37 -20.14 -6.35
C SER A 166 -6.94 -18.76 -5.98
N ASP A 167 -7.15 -18.50 -4.70
CA ASP A 167 -7.84 -17.31 -4.18
C ASP A 167 -6.90 -16.15 -3.85
N LEU A 168 -5.58 -16.31 -3.99
CA LEU A 168 -4.61 -15.25 -3.70
C LEU A 168 -3.95 -14.73 -4.98
N THR A 169 -4.11 -13.44 -5.24
CA THR A 169 -3.44 -12.70 -6.32
C THR A 169 -2.60 -11.57 -5.75
N LEU A 170 -1.33 -11.51 -6.16
CA LEU A 170 -0.40 -10.41 -5.90
C LEU A 170 -0.05 -9.70 -7.21
N LEU A 171 -0.32 -8.40 -7.27
CA LEU A 171 0.04 -7.54 -8.40
C LEU A 171 1.13 -6.54 -8.01
N GLU A 172 2.03 -6.31 -8.94
CA GLU A 172 3.10 -5.33 -8.83
C GLU A 172 3.01 -4.40 -10.02
N VAL A 173 2.56 -3.18 -9.75
CA VAL A 173 2.10 -2.26 -10.79
C VAL A 173 3.25 -1.38 -11.24
N ASP A 174 3.58 -1.48 -12.52
CA ASP A 174 4.62 -0.65 -13.13
C ASP A 174 4.15 0.81 -13.19
N ASN A 175 5.10 1.74 -13.13
CA ASN A 175 4.86 3.18 -13.24
C ASN A 175 3.94 3.79 -12.17
N ALA A 176 3.67 3.07 -11.08
CA ALA A 176 2.83 3.53 -9.98
C ALA A 176 3.60 3.68 -8.66
N GLY A 177 3.28 4.73 -7.90
CA GLY A 177 3.62 4.87 -6.49
C GLY A 177 2.52 4.31 -5.57
N HIS A 178 2.44 4.84 -4.36
CA HIS A 178 1.58 4.38 -3.26
C HIS A 178 0.09 4.36 -3.63
N GLN A 179 -0.41 5.47 -4.16
CA GLN A 179 -1.79 5.60 -4.63
C GLN A 179 -1.89 5.16 -6.10
N VAL A 180 -1.82 3.86 -6.37
CA VAL A 180 -1.83 3.32 -7.75
C VAL A 180 -2.86 3.98 -8.69
N PRO A 181 -4.13 4.20 -8.28
CA PRO A 181 -5.12 4.86 -9.14
C PRO A 181 -4.78 6.31 -9.52
N MET A 182 -4.02 7.02 -8.69
CA MET A 182 -3.57 8.39 -8.97
C MET A 182 -2.49 8.42 -10.06
N PHE A 183 -1.60 7.42 -10.07
CA PHE A 183 -0.47 7.36 -11.02
C PHE A 183 -0.84 6.70 -12.35
N VAL A 184 -1.62 5.62 -12.30
CA VAL A 184 -1.96 4.80 -13.47
C VAL A 184 -3.45 4.44 -13.47
N PRO A 185 -4.35 5.43 -13.61
CA PRO A 185 -5.81 5.25 -13.43
C PRO A 185 -6.41 4.19 -14.36
N LYS A 186 -5.89 4.07 -15.58
CA LYS A 186 -6.34 3.06 -16.55
C LYS A 186 -6.04 1.64 -16.06
N GLN A 187 -4.81 1.41 -15.59
CA GLN A 187 -4.36 0.14 -15.04
C GLN A 187 -5.14 -0.18 -13.76
N ALA A 188 -5.36 0.80 -12.88
CA ALA A 188 -6.18 0.63 -11.69
C ALA A 188 -7.64 0.24 -12.01
N LEU A 189 -8.22 0.80 -13.07
CA LEU A 189 -9.55 0.39 -13.53
C LEU A 189 -9.56 -1.06 -14.06
N ASP A 190 -8.53 -1.47 -14.80
CA ASP A 190 -8.39 -2.87 -15.24
C ASP A 190 -8.25 -3.82 -14.04
N ILE A 191 -7.50 -3.43 -13.00
CA ILE A 191 -7.43 -4.16 -11.72
C ILE A 191 -8.81 -4.38 -11.14
N LEU A 192 -9.59 -3.32 -11.00
CA LEU A 192 -10.93 -3.36 -10.43
C LEU A 192 -11.87 -4.22 -11.29
N ASP A 193 -11.91 -4.00 -12.61
CA ASP A 193 -12.78 -4.73 -13.54
C ASP A 193 -12.51 -6.22 -13.50
N ARG A 194 -11.23 -6.63 -13.59
CA ARG A 194 -10.84 -8.04 -13.59
C ARG A 194 -11.12 -8.70 -12.25
N PHE A 195 -10.81 -8.03 -11.14
CA PHE A 195 -11.09 -8.58 -9.83
C PHE A 195 -12.59 -8.77 -9.60
N ILE A 196 -13.42 -7.75 -9.85
CA ILE A 196 -14.88 -7.87 -9.64
C ILE A 196 -15.50 -8.92 -10.56
N LYS A 197 -15.11 -8.96 -11.85
CA LYS A 197 -15.66 -9.89 -12.83
C LYS A 197 -14.99 -11.27 -12.85
N ASN A 198 -14.08 -11.53 -11.92
CA ASN A 198 -13.32 -12.78 -11.84
C ASN A 198 -12.60 -13.15 -13.13
N LYS A 199 -11.99 -12.17 -13.79
CA LYS A 199 -11.14 -12.37 -14.96
C LYS A 199 -9.67 -12.55 -14.54
N PRO A 200 -8.90 -13.39 -15.24
CA PRO A 200 -7.48 -13.56 -14.93
C PRO A 200 -6.65 -12.33 -15.33
N PHE A 201 -5.59 -12.08 -14.57
CA PHE A 201 -4.63 -10.99 -14.82
C PHE A 201 -3.54 -11.39 -15.82
N ALA A 202 -3.10 -12.64 -15.79
CA ALA A 202 -2.20 -13.20 -16.80
C ALA A 202 -2.98 -14.04 -17.81
N ALA A 203 -2.51 -14.05 -19.06
CA ALA A 203 -2.94 -15.05 -20.01
C ALA A 203 -2.60 -16.45 -19.48
N SER A 204 -3.51 -17.41 -19.71
CA SER A 204 -3.32 -18.83 -19.41
C SER A 204 -2.13 -19.38 -20.19
#